data_AF-A0A972KTL7-F1
#
_entry.id   AF-A0A972KTL7-F1
#
_cell.length_a   1.000
_cell.length_b   1.000
_cell.length_c   1.000
_cell.angle_alpha   90.00
_cell.angle_beta   90.00
_cell.angle_gamma   90.00
#
_symmetry.space_group_name_H-M   'P 1'
#
loop_
_entity.id
_entity.type
_entity.pdbx_description
1 polymer ?
#
loop_
_entity_poly.entity_id
_entity_poly.type
_entity_poly.pdbx_seq_one_letter_code
_entity_poly.pdbx_strand_id
1 'polypeptide(L)' 'MKTNVEKSRDLLERALRFAQGDDILLTYQEMNETIVRFARGQVSTSFRTSTAVLNISIRAGRKYGGYSTTDFSDAGL' A
#
# COMPACT_ATOMS: atom_id res chain seq x y z
N MET A 1 9.72 6.91 -16.52
CA MET A 1 8.70 6.12 -15.78
C MET A 1 9.31 5.84 -14.42
N LYS A 2 8.74 6.38 -13.32
CA LYS A 2 9.33 6.20 -11.99
C LYS A 2 9.28 4.73 -11.58
N THR A 3 10.37 4.21 -11.04
CA THR A 3 10.45 2.86 -10.46
C THR A 3 9.56 2.76 -9.22
N ASN A 4 9.15 1.54 -8.83
CA ASN A 4 8.35 1.34 -7.62
C ASN A 4 9.07 1.88 -6.37
N VAL A 5 10.40 1.82 -6.33
CA VAL A 5 11.23 2.39 -5.25
C VAL A 5 11.08 3.92 -5.19
N GLU A 6 11.12 4.62 -6.32
CA GLU A 6 10.96 6.07 -6.38
C GLU A 6 9.54 6.51 -5.98
N LYS A 7 8.51 5.71 -6.30
CA LYS A 7 7.12 5.97 -5.88
C LYS A 7 6.95 5.77 -4.37
N SER A 8 7.49 4.69 -3.81
CA SER A 8 7.45 4.44 -2.37
C SER A 8 8.22 5.50 -1.58
N ARG A 9 9.34 6.01 -2.12
CA ARG A 9 10.08 7.12 -1.54
C ARG A 9 9.29 8.43 -1.56
N ASP A 10 8.62 8.76 -2.66
CA ASP A 10 7.77 9.95 -2.76
C ASP A 10 6.61 9.89 -1.75
N LEU A 11 5.99 8.72 -1.59
CA LEU A 11 4.98 8.48 -0.55
C LEU A 11 5.53 8.67 0.87
N LEU A 12 6.77 8.22 1.13
CA LEU A 12 7.45 8.45 2.41
C LEU A 12 7.66 9.94 2.69
N GLU A 13 8.20 10.65 1.72
CA GLU A 13 8.48 12.08 1.83
C GLU A 13 7.19 12.89 1.99
N ARG A 14 6.04 12.44 1.46
CA ARG A 14 4.73 13.04 1.72
C ARG A 14 4.20 12.73 3.11
N ALA A 15 4.21 11.47 3.54
CA ALA A 15 3.79 11.05 4.88
C ALA A 15 4.60 11.78 5.98
N LEU A 16 5.90 11.99 5.75
CA LEU A 16 6.80 12.74 6.63
C LEU A 16 6.42 14.23 6.80
N ARG A 17 5.62 14.82 5.88
CA ARG A 17 5.13 16.20 6.05
C ARG A 17 4.05 16.31 7.12
N PHE A 18 3.29 15.24 7.32
CA PHE A 18 2.14 15.21 8.22
C PHE A 18 2.47 14.61 9.58
N ALA A 19 3.48 13.74 9.65
CA ALA A 19 3.89 13.07 10.89
C ALA A 19 5.35 13.38 11.28
N GLN A 20 5.53 14.00 12.44
CA GLN A 20 6.84 14.05 13.11
C GLN A 20 6.97 12.85 14.05
N GLY A 21 7.88 11.94 13.72
CA GLY A 21 8.24 10.79 14.53
C GLY A 21 9.75 10.56 14.50
N ASP A 22 10.26 9.89 15.54
CA ASP A 22 11.66 9.48 15.62
C ASP A 22 11.97 8.34 14.64
N ASP A 23 10.96 7.51 14.32
CA ASP A 23 11.05 6.40 13.39
C ASP A 23 9.73 6.23 12.63
N ILE A 24 9.81 6.13 11.30
CA ILE A 24 8.66 6.01 10.40
C ILE A 24 8.91 4.90 9.41
N LEU A 25 8.05 3.89 9.44
CA LEU A 25 8.08 2.75 8.55
C LEU A 25 6.89 2.82 7.58
N LEU A 26 7.19 2.83 6.29
CA LEU A 26 6.22 2.61 5.23
C LEU A 26 6.31 1.20 4.66
N THR A 27 5.17 0.53 4.61
CA THR A 27 5.04 -0.77 3.94
C THR A 27 3.99 -0.65 2.85
N TYR A 28 4.44 -0.70 1.59
CA TYR A 28 3.57 -0.83 0.42
C TYR A 28 3.40 -2.31 0.09
N GLN A 29 2.15 -2.77 0.05
CA GLN A 29 1.81 -4.15 -0.32
C GLN A 29 0.81 -4.12 -1.47
N GLU A 30 1.14 -4.83 -2.55
CA GLU A 30 0.25 -5.01 -3.68
C GLU A 30 -0.12 -6.49 -3.78
N MET A 31 -1.41 -6.76 -3.80
CA MET A 31 -1.95 -8.10 -3.97
C MET A 31 -2.70 -8.16 -5.29
N ASN A 32 -2.23 -9.04 -6.18
CA ASN A 32 -2.86 -9.31 -7.46
C ASN A 32 -3.53 -10.69 -7.39
N GLU A 33 -4.85 -10.73 -7.46
CA GLU A 33 -5.61 -11.99 -7.43
C GLU A 33 -6.14 -12.34 -8.84
N THR A 34 -5.77 -13.53 -9.29
CA THR A 34 -6.35 -14.16 -10.48
C THR A 34 -7.10 -15.42 -10.07
N ILE A 35 -8.38 -15.50 -10.43
CA ILE A 35 -9.18 -16.70 -10.19
C ILE A 35 -9.28 -17.48 -11.49
N VAL A 36 -8.80 -18.73 -11.44
CA VAL A 36 -8.98 -19.72 -12.51
C VAL A 36 -10.01 -20.73 -12.04
N ARG A 37 -11.09 -20.89 -12.79
CA ARG A 37 -12.15 -21.84 -12.50
C ARG A 37 -12.27 -22.86 -13.63
N PHE A 38 -12.21 -24.14 -13.28
CA PHE A 38 -12.61 -25.23 -14.16
C PHE A 38 -14.02 -25.70 -13.81
N ALA A 39 -14.94 -25.63 -14.77
CA ALA A 39 -16.30 -26.11 -14.60
C ALA A 39 -16.89 -26.54 -15.95
N ARG A 40 -17.65 -27.64 -15.97
CA ARG A 40 -18.31 -28.18 -17.18
C ARG A 40 -17.36 -28.40 -18.36
N GLY A 41 -16.14 -28.86 -18.09
CA GLY A 41 -15.13 -29.12 -19.12
C GLY A 41 -14.48 -27.86 -19.71
N GLN A 42 -14.79 -26.67 -19.19
CA GLN A 42 -14.22 -25.41 -19.64
C GLN A 42 -13.40 -24.75 -18.54
N VAL A 43 -12.26 -24.16 -18.93
CA VAL A 43 -11.45 -23.27 -18.09
C VAL A 43 -11.91 -21.84 -18.34
N SER A 44 -12.23 -21.12 -17.27
CA SER A 44 -12.53 -19.69 -17.29
C SER A 44 -11.57 -18.97 -16.34
N THR A 45 -11.04 -17.84 -16.80
CA THR A 45 -10.16 -16.98 -16.01
C THR A 45 -10.90 -15.68 -15.72
N SER A 46 -10.88 -15.25 -14.47
CA SER A 46 -11.42 -13.96 -14.03
C SER A 46 -10.33 -13.22 -13.26
N PHE A 47 -10.03 -11.99 -13.67
CA PHE A 47 -9.19 -11.09 -12.90
C PHE A 47 -10.07 -10.46 -11.83
N ARG A 48 -9.81 -10.75 -10.56
CA ARG A 48 -10.74 -10.33 -9.52
C ARG A 48 -10.33 -9.07 -8.78
N THR A 49 -9.06 -8.76 -8.57
CA THR A 49 -8.68 -7.48 -7.95
C THR A 49 -7.16 -7.28 -7.96
N SER A 50 -6.73 -6.04 -8.17
CA SER A 50 -5.43 -5.55 -7.74
C SER A 50 -5.68 -4.61 -6.58
N THR A 51 -5.27 -5.01 -5.38
CA THR A 51 -5.43 -4.20 -4.17
C THR A 51 -4.05 -3.78 -3.70
N ALA A 52 -3.81 -2.47 -3.66
CA ALA A 52 -2.61 -1.91 -3.07
C ALA A 52 -2.97 -1.26 -1.73
N VAL A 53 -2.19 -1.58 -0.69
CA VAL A 53 -2.33 -1.04 0.66
C VAL A 53 -1.03 -0.37 1.06
N LEU A 54 -1.12 0.87 1.53
CA LEU A 54 -0.04 1.54 2.24
C LEU A 54 -0.28 1.41 3.74
N ASN A 55 0.71 0.93 4.47
CA ASN A 55 0.73 0.99 5.92
C ASN A 55 1.81 1.99 6.35
N ILE A 56 1.43 2.92 7.21
CA ILE A 56 2.28 3.95 7.80
C ILE A 56 2.34 3.70 9.29
N SER A 57 3.52 3.37 9.80
CA SER A 57 3.77 3.22 11.23
C SER A 57 4.71 4.32 11.68
N ILE A 58 4.29 5.09 12.69
CA ILE A 58 5.04 6.21 13.24
C ILE A 58 5.32 5.91 14.71
N ARG A 59 6.57 6.10 15.11
CA ARG A 59 7.00 6.05 16.50
C ARG A 59 7.53 7.42 16.92
N ALA A 60 7.04 7.93 18.05
CA ALA A 60 7.53 9.14 18.70
C ALA A 60 7.81 8.83 20.18
N GLY A 61 9.08 8.55 20.49
CA GLY A 61 9.56 8.07 21.78
C GLY A 61 8.98 6.70 22.14
N ARG A 62 8.04 6.72 23.10
CA ARG A 62 7.28 5.53 23.54
C ARG A 62 5.88 5.43 22.91
N LYS A 63 5.45 6.43 22.15
CA LYS A 63 4.15 6.43 21.48
C LYS A 63 4.28 5.80 20.10
N TYR A 64 3.28 5.00 19.74
CA TYR A 64 3.16 4.35 18.44
C TYR A 64 1.82 4.72 17.83
N GLY A 65 1.83 5.11 16.56
CA GLY A 65 0.65 5.38 15.75
C GLY A 65 0.75 4.63 14.44
N GLY A 66 -0.38 4.13 13.94
CA GLY A 66 -0.45 3.42 12.68
C GLY A 66 -1.62 3.94 11.85
N TYR A 67 -1.43 4.03 10.53
CA TYR A 67 -2.46 4.36 9.57
C TYR A 67 -2.33 3.44 8.35
N SER A 68 -3.46 2.97 7.83
CA SER A 68 -3.52 2.10 6.65
C SER A 68 -4.50 2.67 5.64
N THR A 69 -4.10 2.79 4.38
CA THR A 69 -4.94 3.32 3.31
C THR A 69 -4.77 2.54 2.01
N THR A 70 -5.84 2.49 1.21
CA THR A 70 -5.81 2.05 -0.19
C THR A 70 -5.93 3.23 -1.16
N ASP A 71 -6.08 4.45 -0.65
CA ASP A 71 -6.09 5.70 -1.41
C ASP A 71 -4.74 6.41 -1.24
N PHE A 72 -4.01 6.56 -2.34
CA PHE A 72 -2.68 7.17 -2.38
C PHE A 72 -2.73 8.64 -2.81
N SER A 73 -3.91 9.25 -2.89
CA SER A 73 -4.07 10.68 -3.13
C SER A 73 -3.62 11.50 -1.92
N ASP A 74 -3.35 12.80 -2.12
CA ASP A 74 -2.98 13.71 -1.02
C ASP A 74 -4.12 13.90 0.00
N ALA A 75 -5.36 13.51 -0.31
CA ALA A 75 -6.47 13.53 0.63
C ALA A 75 -6.54 12.25 1.48
N GLY A 76 -5.95 11.16 1.01
CA GLY A 76 -5.90 9.85 1.68
C GLY A 76 -4.61 9.60 2.48
N LEU A 77 -3.64 10.53 2.42
CA LEU A 77 -2.35 10.50 3.12
C LEU A 77 -2.25 11.67 4.10
#